data_AF-A0A674H5P6-F1
#
_entry.id   AF-A0A674H5P6-F1
#
_cell.length_a   1.000
_cell.length_b   1.000
_cell.length_c   1.000
_cell.angle_alpha   90.00
_cell.angle_beta   90.00
_cell.angle_gamma   90.00
#
_symmetry.space_group_name_H-M   'P 1'
#
loop_
_entity.id
_entity.type
_entity.pdbx_description
1 polymer ?
#
loop_
_entity_poly.entity_id
_entity_poly.type
_entity_poly.pdbx_seq_one_letter_code
_entity_poly.pdbx_strand_id
1 'polypeptide(L)'
;MTKEFIDGSLQSGGKVLVHGNAGISRSAALVIAYIMETFGVKYRDAFTYVQERRFCINPNAGFVHQLQEYEAIYLAKLTIQMMSPLQLERSLSVPPGSTGSLKRMHEEDEDLGTMQVAAAQNG
;
A
#
# COMPACT_ATOMS: atom_id res chain seq x y z
N MET A 1 -6.46 10.51 -11.37
CA MET A 1 -5.42 11.38 -11.96
C MET A 1 -4.09 10.65 -12.18
N THR A 2 -3.30 10.28 -11.17
CA THR A 2 -1.98 9.64 -11.39
C THR A 2 -2.06 8.21 -11.95
N LYS A 3 -2.86 7.34 -11.33
CA LYS A 3 -3.06 5.96 -11.84
C LYS A 3 -3.63 5.96 -13.25
N GLU A 4 -4.68 6.75 -13.50
CA GLU A 4 -5.28 6.92 -14.82
C GLU A 4 -4.28 7.38 -15.88
N PHE A 5 -3.35 8.28 -15.54
CA PHE A 5 -2.28 8.70 -16.43
C PHE A 5 -1.34 7.54 -16.78
N ILE A 6 -0.93 6.76 -15.77
CA ILE A 6 -0.07 5.58 -15.98
C ILE A 6 -0.80 4.56 -16.85
N ASP A 7 -2.03 4.21 -16.49
CA ASP A 7 -2.84 3.22 -17.20
C ASP A 7 -3.10 3.63 -18.65
N GLY A 8 -3.45 4.89 -18.91
CA GLY A 8 -3.69 5.39 -20.27
C GLY A 8 -2.44 5.33 -21.16
N SER A 9 -1.26 5.62 -20.60
CA SER A 9 0.00 5.48 -21.33
C SER A 9 0.33 4.01 -21.61
N LEU A 10 0.14 3.12 -20.65
CA LEU A 10 0.41 1.69 -20.83
C LEU A 10 -0.57 1.04 -21.83
N GLN A 11 -1.85 1.40 -21.79
CA GLN A 11 -2.88 0.90 -22.71
C GLN A 11 -2.64 1.31 -24.16
N SER A 12 -1.99 2.46 -24.38
CA SER A 12 -1.58 2.92 -25.72
C SER A 12 -0.25 2.34 -26.19
N GLY A 13 0.34 1.39 -25.45
CA GLY A 13 1.64 0.79 -25.75
C GLY A 13 2.84 1.67 -25.41
N GLY A 14 2.62 2.77 -24.68
CA GLY A 14 3.66 3.66 -24.20
C GLY A 14 4.43 3.12 -22.99
N LYS A 15 5.34 3.96 -22.49
CA LYS A 15 6.13 3.69 -21.27
C LYS A 15 6.09 4.92 -20.37
N VAL A 16 6.02 4.70 -19.06
CA VAL A 16 6.01 5.77 -18.07
C VAL A 16 7.25 5.69 -17.19
N LEU A 17 7.94 6.82 -17.04
CA LEU A 17 9.03 6.98 -16.07
C LEU A 17 8.50 7.73 -14.84
N VAL A 18 8.40 7.03 -13.71
CA VAL A 18 8.13 7.66 -12.42
C VAL A 18 9.47 7.95 -11.74
N HIS A 19 9.81 9.23 -11.57
CA HIS A 19 11.07 9.62 -10.93
C HIS A 19 10.86 10.66 -9.82
N GLY A 20 11.83 10.69 -8.91
CA GLY A 20 12.03 11.80 -7.97
C GLY A 20 13.43 12.36 -8.16
N ASN A 21 14.01 12.96 -7.13
CA ASN A 21 15.40 13.42 -7.18
C ASN A 21 16.39 12.23 -7.21
N ALA A 22 16.35 11.39 -6.17
CA ALA A 22 17.25 10.22 -6.04
C ALA A 22 16.58 8.88 -6.39
N GLY A 23 15.27 8.87 -6.63
CA GLY A 23 14.53 7.63 -6.85
C GLY A 23 14.46 6.70 -5.62
N ILE A 24 14.65 7.24 -4.41
CA ILE A 24 14.71 6.48 -3.15
C ILE A 24 13.35 6.47 -2.45
N SER A 25 12.71 7.63 -2.30
CA SER A 25 11.56 7.79 -1.39
C SER A 25 10.24 8.07 -2.13
N ARG A 26 10.01 9.31 -2.60
CA ARG A 26 8.73 9.73 -3.22
C ARG A 26 8.28 8.88 -4.42
N SER A 27 9.16 8.68 -5.40
CA SER A 27 8.82 7.89 -6.58
C SER A 27 8.67 6.40 -6.25
N ALA A 28 9.47 5.87 -5.33
CA ALA A 28 9.34 4.49 -4.87
C ALA A 28 7.98 4.27 -4.19
N ALA A 29 7.56 5.15 -3.29
CA ALA A 29 6.27 5.08 -2.63
C ALA A 29 5.09 5.08 -3.62
N LEU A 30 5.14 5.96 -4.63
CA LEU A 30 4.11 6.02 -5.66
C LEU A 30 4.04 4.72 -6.48
N VAL A 31 5.20 4.17 -6.88
CA VAL A 31 5.27 2.91 -7.62
C VAL A 31 4.75 1.73 -6.78
N ILE A 32 5.06 1.69 -5.48
CA ILE A 32 4.54 0.68 -4.56
C ILE A 32 3.01 0.77 -4.49
N ALA A 33 2.45 1.97 -4.26
CA ALA A 33 1.00 2.19 -4.23
C ALA A 33 0.33 1.77 -5.55
N TYR A 34 0.95 2.10 -6.69
CA TYR A 34 0.44 1.72 -8.00
C TYR A 34 0.39 0.20 -8.18
N ILE A 35 1.43 -0.52 -7.74
CA ILE A 35 1.49 -1.98 -7.81
C ILE A 35 0.43 -2.61 -6.89
N MET A 36 0.29 -2.10 -5.67
CA MET A 36 -0.76 -2.55 -4.75
C MET A 36 -2.14 -2.43 -5.42
N GLU A 37 -2.48 -1.22 -5.92
CA GLU A 37 -3.80 -0.96 -6.50
C GLU A 37 -4.06 -1.73 -7.81
N THR A 38 -3.02 -1.94 -8.62
CA THR A 38 -3.17 -2.57 -9.95
C THR A 38 -3.22 -4.09 -9.87
N PHE A 39 -2.52 -4.70 -8.91
CA PHE A 39 -2.36 -6.15 -8.86
C PHE A 39 -3.02 -6.83 -7.65
N GLY A 40 -3.67 -6.10 -6.75
CA GLY A 40 -4.37 -6.73 -5.62
C GLY A 40 -3.44 -7.23 -4.53
N VAL A 41 -2.21 -6.72 -4.45
CA VAL A 41 -1.17 -7.23 -3.56
C VAL A 41 -0.98 -6.34 -2.33
N LYS A 42 -0.55 -6.96 -1.22
CA LYS A 42 -0.28 -6.26 0.04
C LYS A 42 0.96 -5.39 -0.05
N TYR A 43 1.10 -4.43 0.85
CA TYR A 43 2.24 -3.52 0.92
C TYR A 43 3.58 -4.27 0.93
N ARG A 44 3.71 -5.32 1.74
CA ARG A 44 4.96 -6.10 1.87
C ARG A 44 5.40 -6.72 0.53
N ASP A 45 4.45 -7.27 -0.22
CA ASP A 45 4.72 -7.93 -1.50
C ASP A 45 5.07 -6.90 -2.57
N ALA A 46 4.32 -5.79 -2.62
CA ALA A 46 4.60 -4.69 -3.53
C ALA A 46 5.96 -4.03 -3.23
N PHE A 47 6.29 -3.81 -1.96
CA PHE A 47 7.59 -3.27 -1.54
C PHE A 47 8.73 -4.17 -1.99
N THR A 48 8.63 -5.47 -1.70
CA THR A 48 9.66 -6.46 -2.08
C THR A 48 9.86 -6.48 -3.59
N TYR A 49 8.76 -6.52 -4.36
CA TYR A 49 8.81 -6.51 -5.82
C TYR A 49 9.56 -5.29 -6.40
N VAL A 50 9.34 -4.10 -5.83
CA VAL A 50 10.04 -2.87 -6.25
C VAL A 50 11.49 -2.89 -5.79
N GLN A 51 11.78 -3.38 -4.58
CA GLN A 51 13.12 -3.44 -4.03
C GLN A 51 14.02 -4.38 -4.82
N GLU A 52 13.51 -5.52 -5.27
CA GLU A 52 14.25 -6.46 -6.14
C GLU A 52 14.70 -5.81 -7.46
N ARG A 53 13.93 -4.84 -7.98
CA ARG A 53 14.26 -4.10 -9.22
C ARG A 53 15.11 -2.85 -8.95
N ARG A 54 15.04 -2.32 -7.74
CA ARG A 54 15.80 -1.15 -7.29
C ARG A 54 16.10 -1.27 -5.80
N PHE A 55 17.23 -1.91 -5.49
CA PHE A 55 17.62 -2.23 -4.12
C PHE A 55 17.69 -1.02 -3.17
N CYS A 56 17.96 0.17 -3.70
CA CYS A 56 18.16 1.40 -2.93
C CYS A 56 16.85 2.13 -2.58
N ILE A 57 15.68 1.57 -2.87
CA ILE A 57 14.44 2.21 -2.41
C ILE A 57 14.41 2.26 -0.88
N ASN A 58 13.96 3.39 -0.36
CA ASN A 58 13.74 3.63 1.05
C ASN A 58 12.70 4.75 1.21
N PRO A 59 11.39 4.45 1.03
CA PRO A 59 10.32 5.35 1.42
C PRO A 59 10.53 5.83 2.86
N ASN A 60 10.25 7.10 3.13
CA ASN A 60 10.34 7.58 4.52
C ASN A 60 9.23 6.95 5.37
N ALA A 61 9.36 6.97 6.69
CA ALA A 61 8.39 6.38 7.61
C ALA A 61 6.96 6.87 7.37
N GLY A 62 6.77 8.17 7.07
CA GLY A 62 5.46 8.73 6.74
C GLY A 62 4.83 8.07 5.50
N PHE A 63 5.61 7.84 4.44
CA PHE A 63 5.14 7.11 3.26
C PHE A 63 4.88 5.65 3.56
N VAL A 64 5.71 4.99 4.38
CA VAL A 64 5.48 3.60 4.79
C VAL A 64 4.13 3.48 5.50
N HIS A 65 3.88 4.32 6.50
CA HIS A 65 2.59 4.35 7.21
C HIS A 65 1.43 4.63 6.26
N GLN A 66 1.56 5.64 5.38
CA GLN A 66 0.52 5.93 4.39
C GLN A 66 0.23 4.76 3.44
N LEU A 67 1.24 3.98 3.05
CA LEU A 67 1.07 2.80 2.22
C LEU A 67 0.38 1.66 2.97
N GLN A 68 0.72 1.44 4.23
CA GLN A 68 0.07 0.43 5.08
C GLN A 68 -1.41 0.77 5.30
N GLU A 69 -1.73 2.03 5.62
CA GLU A 69 -3.13 2.47 5.75
C GLU A 69 -3.89 2.40 4.41
N TYR A 70 -3.20 2.69 3.30
CA TYR A 70 -3.78 2.61 1.98
C TYR A 70 -4.17 1.18 1.58
N GLU A 71 -3.47 0.15 2.09
CA GLU A 71 -3.77 -1.26 1.83
C GLU A 71 -5.23 -1.59 2.19
N ALA A 72 -5.68 -1.22 3.39
CA ALA A 72 -7.04 -1.49 3.85
C ALA A 72 -8.09 -0.80 2.96
N ILE A 73 -7.85 0.47 2.60
CA ILE A 73 -8.74 1.25 1.73
C ILE A 73 -8.86 0.60 0.35
N TYR A 74 -7.73 0.21 -0.22
CA TYR A 74 -7.70 -0.40 -1.55
C TYR A 74 -8.33 -1.80 -1.56
N LEU A 75 -8.03 -2.66 -0.58
CA LEU A 75 -8.63 -4.00 -0.49
C LEU A 75 -10.15 -3.93 -0.33
N ALA A 76 -10.67 -2.96 0.44
CA ALA A 76 -12.10 -2.70 0.54
C ALA A 76 -12.69 -2.30 -0.82
N LYS A 77 -12.04 -1.39 -1.55
CA LYS A 77 -12.46 -0.97 -2.90
C LYS A 77 -12.49 -2.16 -3.87
N LEU A 78 -11.46 -3.00 -3.87
CA LEU A 78 -11.40 -4.20 -4.73
C LEU A 78 -12.51 -5.18 -4.36
N THR A 79 -12.74 -5.41 -3.07
CA THR A 79 -13.80 -6.29 -2.57
C THR A 79 -15.18 -5.82 -3.07
N ILE A 80 -15.49 -4.52 -2.98
CA ILE A 80 -16.76 -3.97 -3.47
C ILE A 80 -16.90 -4.16 -4.99
N GLN A 81 -15.82 -3.96 -5.75
CA GLN A 81 -15.82 -4.15 -7.20
C GLN A 81 -16.03 -5.61 -7.61
N MET A 82 -15.61 -6.57 -6.78
CA MET A 82 -15.77 -8.01 -7.02
C MET A 82 -17.12 -8.56 -6.54
N MET A 83 -17.85 -7.84 -5.69
CA MET A 83 -19.16 -8.26 -5.19
C MET A 83 -20.26 -8.14 -6.25
N SER A 84 -21.17 -9.11 -6.28
CA SER A 84 -22.43 -8.95 -7.01
C SER A 84 -23.34 -7.92 -6.32
N PRO A 85 -24.26 -7.26 -7.06
CA PRO A 85 -25.20 -6.28 -6.48
C PRO A 85 -26.00 -6.83 -5.29
N LEU A 86 -26.43 -8.09 -5.36
CA LEU A 86 -27.18 -8.74 -4.27
C LEU A 86 -26.33 -8.96 -3.00
N GLN A 87 -25.03 -9.27 -3.17
CA GLN A 87 -24.12 -9.45 -2.04
C GLN A 87 -23.80 -8.12 -1.35
N LEU A 88 -23.73 -7.03 -2.12
CA LEU A 88 -23.50 -5.69 -1.59
C LEU A 88 -24.69 -5.23 -0.74
N GLU A 89 -25.92 -5.33 -1.27
CA GLU A 89 -27.16 -5.00 -0.53
C GLU A 89 -27.26 -5.74 0.81
N ARG A 90 -27.00 -7.05 0.82
CA ARG A 90 -27.01 -7.87 2.04
C ARG A 90 -25.94 -7.46 3.05
N SER A 91 -24.78 -6.98 2.58
CA SER A 91 -23.68 -6.58 3.47
C SER A 91 -23.90 -5.19 4.08
N LEU A 92 -24.68 -4.34 3.40
CA LEU A 92 -25.03 -2.99 3.86
C LEU A 92 -26.31 -2.94 4.70
N SER A 93 -27.16 -3.96 4.63
CA SER A 93 -28.35 -4.04 5.48
C SER A 93 -27.96 -4.22 6.94
N VAL A 94 -28.09 -3.15 7.74
CA VAL A 94 -27.93 -3.21 9.20
C VAL A 94 -29.14 -3.94 9.79
N PRO A 95 -28.96 -5.05 10.54
CA PRO A 95 -30.08 -5.69 11.22
C PRO A 95 -30.66 -4.74 12.28
N PRO A 96 -31.99 -4.61 12.37
CA PRO A 96 -32.61 -3.79 13.40
C PRO A 96 -32.35 -4.44 14.78
N GLY A 97 -31.42 -3.86 15.56
CA GLY A 97 -31.20 -4.26 16.96
C GLY A 97 -29.76 -4.28 17.48
N SER A 98 -28.72 -4.00 16.69
CA SER A 98 -27.33 -4.05 17.20
C SER A 98 -26.90 -2.72 17.87
N THR A 99 -27.19 -2.55 19.15
CA THR A 99 -26.48 -1.59 20.02
C THR A 99 -25.13 -2.16 20.39
N GLY A 100 -24.11 -1.99 19.54
CA GLY A 100 -22.77 -2.54 19.75
C GLY A 100 -21.77 -1.50 20.25
N SER A 101 -21.42 -1.55 21.55
CA SER A 101 -20.20 -0.92 22.06
C SER A 101 -18.97 -1.50 21.35
N LEU A 102 -18.25 -0.67 20.58
CA LEU A 102 -16.97 -1.02 19.99
C LEU A 102 -15.91 -1.07 21.09
N LYS A 103 -15.63 -2.27 21.63
CA LYS A 103 -14.38 -2.53 22.36
C LYS A 103 -13.25 -2.60 21.33
N ARG A 104 -12.40 -1.56 21.31
CA ARG A 104 -11.11 -1.56 20.61
C ARG A 104 -10.26 -2.70 21.18
N MET A 105 -9.97 -3.71 20.38
CA MET A 105 -8.94 -4.70 20.72
C MET A 105 -7.59 -4.06 20.38
N HIS A 106 -6.75 -3.87 21.41
CA HIS A 106 -5.33 -3.59 21.23
C HIS A 106 -4.68 -4.93 20.89
N GLU A 107 -4.10 -5.06 19.70
CA GLU A 107 -3.12 -6.11 19.45
C GLU A 107 -1.76 -5.55 19.86
N GLU A 108 -1.12 -6.24 20.82
CA GLU A 108 0.22 -5.97 21.29
C GLU A 108 1.22 -6.53 20.26
N ASP A 109 1.75 -5.67 19.40
CA ASP A 109 2.96 -5.98 18.61
C ASP A 109 4.19 -5.63 19.46
N GLU A 110 4.62 -6.57 20.31
CA GLU A 110 5.95 -6.57 20.90
C GLU A 110 6.85 -7.57 20.16
N ASP A 111 8.03 -7.05 19.79
CA ASP A 111 9.31 -7.72 19.52
C ASP A 111 9.61 -8.22 18.07
N LEU A 112 10.48 -7.48 17.37
CA LEU A 112 11.93 -7.73 17.43
C LEU A 112 12.69 -7.00 16.29
N GLY A 113 13.73 -6.24 16.66
CA GLY A 113 14.89 -6.06 15.78
C GLY A 113 15.43 -4.64 15.62
N THR A 114 16.02 -4.09 16.67
CA THR A 114 16.97 -2.98 16.59
C THR A 114 18.15 -3.38 15.69
N MET A 115 18.15 -2.98 14.41
CA MET A 115 19.38 -3.02 13.61
C MET A 115 20.23 -1.79 13.92
N GLN A 116 21.15 -1.99 14.86
CA GLN A 116 22.21 -1.05 15.19
C GLN A 116 23.18 -0.94 14.02
N VAL A 117 23.20 0.21 13.35
CA VAL A 117 24.25 0.54 12.38
C VAL A 117 25.41 1.14 13.16
N ALA A 118 26.43 0.32 13.43
CA ALA A 118 27.71 0.79 13.91
C ALA A 118 28.36 1.64 12.80
N ALA A 119 28.40 2.96 13.00
CA ALA A 119 29.24 3.83 12.20
C ALA A 119 30.69 3.62 12.65
N ALA A 120 31.49 2.99 11.79
CA ALA A 120 32.92 2.88 11.92
C ALA A 120 33.54 4.29 11.98
N GLN A 121 34.30 4.54 13.03
CA GLN A 121 35.27 5.63 13.10
C GLN A 121 36.40 5.30 12.12
N ASN A 122 36.59 6.14 11.10
CA ASN A 122 37.83 6.13 10.32
C ASN A 122 38.80 7.12 10.98
N GLY A 123 40.02 6.63 11.24
CA GLY A 123 41.19 7.45 11.53
C GLY A 123 41.79 8.09 10.29
#